data_AF-A0A1V5IEV2-F1
#
_entry.id   AF-A0A1V5IEV2-F1
#
_cell.length_a   1.000
_cell.length_b   1.000
_cell.length_c   1.000
_cell.angle_alpha   90.00
_cell.angle_beta   90.00
_cell.angle_gamma   90.00
#
_symmetry.space_group_name_H-M   'P 1'
#
loop_
_entity.id
_entity.type
_entity.pdbx_description
1 polymer ?
#
loop_
_entity_poly.entity_id
_entity_poly.type
_entity_poly.pdbx_seq_one_letter_code
_entity_poly.pdbx_strand_id
1 'polypeptide(L)'
;MTGEIDVVSDGRRTFLVANGTPMMGNLSGTGCMAASVTGAFAAISDDTTTAAVAALAAFGLAGERAMEGCFGPYSFRMALFDAMYRLGAADLAAGAKVSVPDGL
;
A
#
# COMPACT_ATOMS: atom_id res chain seq x y z
N MET A 1 -3.50 2.69 -10.60
CA MET A 1 -3.26 1.34 -11.15
C MET A 1 -2.31 0.63 -10.22
N THR A 2 -2.61 -0.60 -9.82
CA THR A 2 -1.75 -1.37 -8.90
C THR A 2 -0.87 -2.37 -9.65
N GLY A 3 0.35 -2.62 -9.14
CA GLY A 3 1.34 -3.52 -9.75
C GLY A 3 2.53 -3.78 -8.84
N GLU A 4 3.69 -4.11 -9.43
CA GLU A 4 4.96 -4.11 -8.68
C GLU A 4 5.34 -2.69 -8.22
N ILE A 5 5.01 -1.70 -9.05
CA ILE A 5 5.01 -0.28 -8.70
C ILE A 5 3.58 0.21 -8.95
N ASP A 6 2.94 0.72 -7.92
CA ASP A 6 1.62 1.33 -8.06
C ASP A 6 1.76 2.73 -8.65
N VAL A 7 0.85 3.08 -9.57
CA VAL A 7 0.80 4.39 -10.22
C VAL A 7 -0.49 5.09 -9.83
N VAL A 8 -0.39 6.27 -9.23
CA VAL A 8 -1.52 7.09 -8.79
C VAL A 8 -1.47 8.43 -9.50
N SER A 9 -2.58 8.86 -10.10
CA SER A 9 -2.67 10.13 -10.81
C SER A 9 -4.07 10.72 -10.77
N ASP A 10 -4.15 12.05 -10.71
CA ASP A 10 -5.37 12.85 -10.92
C ASP A 10 -5.40 13.55 -12.29
N GLY A 11 -4.47 13.19 -13.19
CA GLY A 11 -4.30 13.82 -14.50
C GLY A 11 -3.49 15.12 -14.46
N ARG A 12 -3.09 15.61 -13.28
CA ARG A 12 -2.18 16.77 -13.10
C ARG A 12 -0.89 16.38 -12.40
N ARG A 13 -1.01 15.52 -11.40
CA ARG A 13 0.11 14.95 -10.63
C ARG A 13 0.13 13.45 -10.86
N THR A 14 1.33 12.88 -10.83
CA THR A 14 1.52 11.44 -10.89
C THR A 14 2.53 11.04 -9.82
N PHE A 15 2.21 9.99 -9.08
CA PHE A 15 3.03 9.41 -8.04
C PHE A 15 3.25 7.93 -8.32
N LEU A 16 4.45 7.47 -8.02
CA LEU A 16 4.85 6.07 -8.04
C LEU A 16 5.00 5.60 -6.59
N VAL A 17 4.43 4.44 -6.27
CA VAL A 17 4.55 3.81 -4.96
C VAL A 17 5.20 2.45 -5.14
N ALA A 18 6.41 2.29 -4.64
CA ALA A 18 7.21 1.06 -4.79
C ALA A 18 7.21 0.21 -3.50
N ASN A 19 6.15 0.32 -2.69
CA ASN A 19 5.93 -0.53 -1.53
C ASN A 19 5.21 -1.83 -1.93
N GLY A 20 5.47 -2.91 -1.20
CA GLY A 20 4.77 -4.19 -1.36
C GLY A 20 5.71 -5.38 -1.51
N THR A 21 5.12 -6.55 -1.75
CA THR A 21 5.86 -7.81 -1.92
C THR A 21 5.15 -8.72 -2.93
N PRO A 22 5.89 -9.54 -3.72
CA PRO A 22 5.30 -10.50 -4.64
C PRO A 22 4.29 -11.46 -3.98
N MET A 23 4.42 -11.73 -2.68
CA MET A 23 3.48 -12.59 -1.94
C MET A 23 2.04 -12.05 -1.95
N MET A 24 1.84 -10.73 -2.10
CA MET A 24 0.50 -10.13 -2.22
C MET A 24 -0.25 -10.59 -3.47
N GLY A 25 0.47 -10.94 -4.55
CA GLY A 25 -0.11 -11.51 -5.76
C GLY A 25 -0.58 -12.96 -5.61
N ASN A 26 -0.10 -13.67 -4.58
CA ASN A 26 -0.47 -15.06 -4.30
C ASN A 26 -1.69 -15.19 -3.38
N LEU A 27 -2.26 -14.07 -2.93
CA LEU A 27 -3.42 -14.04 -2.05
C LEU A 27 -4.63 -13.47 -2.79
N SER A 28 -5.68 -14.26 -2.93
CA SER A 28 -6.93 -13.78 -3.52
C SER A 28 -7.53 -12.66 -2.68
N GLY A 29 -8.00 -11.61 -3.36
CA GLY A 29 -8.67 -10.47 -2.75
C GLY A 29 -7.77 -9.34 -2.28
N THR A 30 -6.44 -9.43 -2.42
CA THR A 30 -5.52 -8.33 -2.03
C THR A 30 -5.82 -7.03 -2.75
N GLY A 31 -6.18 -7.08 -4.04
CA GLY A 31 -6.63 -5.88 -4.77
C GLY A 31 -7.90 -5.26 -4.18
N CYS A 32 -8.88 -6.06 -3.78
CA CYS A 32 -10.10 -5.58 -3.12
C CYS A 32 -9.80 -4.99 -1.72
N MET A 33 -8.86 -5.59 -1.00
CA MET A 33 -8.38 -5.06 0.28
C MET A 33 -7.71 -3.69 0.08
N ALA A 34 -6.80 -3.57 -0.89
CA ALA A 34 -6.14 -2.30 -1.21
C ALA A 34 -7.16 -1.20 -1.55
N ALA A 35 -8.18 -1.52 -2.35
CA ALA A 35 -9.27 -0.59 -2.67
C ALA A 35 -10.07 -0.18 -1.41
N SER A 36 -10.32 -1.11 -0.49
CA SER A 36 -11.03 -0.82 0.77
C SER A 36 -10.20 0.09 1.69
N VAL A 37 -8.89 -0.16 1.81
CA VAL A 37 -7.96 0.70 2.56
C VAL A 37 -7.90 2.09 1.92
N THR A 38 -7.84 2.16 0.59
CA THR A 38 -7.88 3.43 -0.15
C THR A 38 -9.16 4.22 0.15
N GLY A 39 -10.32 3.56 0.17
CA GLY A 39 -11.57 4.18 0.57
C GLY A 39 -11.56 4.73 2.00
N ALA A 40 -10.96 4.00 2.95
CA ALA A 40 -10.84 4.46 4.33
C ALA A 40 -9.97 5.72 4.47
N PHE A 41 -8.86 5.81 3.74
CA PHE A 41 -8.00 6.99 3.72
C PHE A 41 -8.69 8.18 3.02
N ALA A 42 -9.37 7.92 1.89
CA ALA A 42 -10.09 8.94 1.14
C ALA A 42 -11.28 9.52 1.92
N ALA A 43 -11.89 8.76 2.83
CA ALA A 43 -13.02 9.20 3.63
C ALA A 43 -12.71 10.36 4.59
N ILE A 44 -11.42 10.60 4.88
CA ILE A 44 -10.97 11.63 5.85
C ILE A 44 -10.04 12.68 5.22
N SER A 45 -9.85 12.67 3.89
CA SER A 45 -8.91 13.54 3.19
C SER A 45 -9.59 14.25 2.02
N ASP A 46 -9.41 15.57 1.94
CA ASP A 46 -9.87 16.37 0.79
C ASP A 46 -9.00 16.16 -0.46
N ASP A 47 -7.73 15.74 -0.28
CA ASP A 47 -6.85 15.34 -1.39
C ASP A 47 -6.92 13.82 -1.57
N THR A 48 -7.79 13.37 -2.47
CA THR A 48 -7.99 11.94 -2.76
C THR A 48 -6.80 11.29 -3.44
N THR A 49 -6.00 12.06 -4.19
CA THR A 49 -4.77 11.57 -4.82
C THR A 49 -3.73 11.22 -3.75
N THR A 50 -3.48 12.15 -2.83
CA THR A 50 -2.55 11.92 -1.71
C THR A 50 -3.08 10.83 -0.77
N ALA A 51 -4.38 10.75 -0.54
CA ALA A 51 -4.99 9.68 0.24
C ALA A 51 -4.75 8.30 -0.38
N ALA A 52 -4.92 8.18 -1.70
CA ALA A 52 -4.64 6.93 -2.42
C ALA A 52 -3.15 6.55 -2.38
N VAL A 53 -2.24 7.52 -2.54
CA VAL A 53 -0.80 7.29 -2.39
C VAL A 53 -0.47 6.77 -0.98
N ALA A 54 -0.97 7.42 0.06
CA ALA A 54 -0.72 7.03 1.44
C ALA A 54 -1.30 5.65 1.77
N ALA A 55 -2.51 5.35 1.27
CA ALA A 55 -3.16 4.06 1.46
C ALA A 55 -2.38 2.90 0.83
N LEU A 56 -1.92 3.08 -0.42
CA LEU A 56 -1.13 2.07 -1.13
C LEU A 56 0.25 1.90 -0.49
N ALA A 57 0.90 3.00 -0.10
CA ALA A 57 2.17 2.93 0.63
C ALA A 57 2.01 2.19 1.98
N ALA A 58 0.95 2.47 2.73
CA ALA A 58 0.65 1.81 3.99
C ALA A 58 0.37 0.31 3.80
N PHE A 59 -0.48 -0.04 2.84
CA PHE A 59 -0.83 -1.43 2.56
C PHE A 59 0.36 -2.24 2.05
N GLY A 60 1.17 -1.67 1.16
CA GLY A 60 2.40 -2.27 0.68
C GLY A 60 3.45 -2.44 1.79
N LEU A 61 3.66 -1.42 2.62
CA LEU A 61 4.61 -1.50 3.76
C LEU A 61 4.19 -2.55 4.79
N ALA A 62 2.88 -2.67 5.07
CA ALA A 62 2.37 -3.76 5.89
C ALA A 62 2.62 -5.14 5.25
N GLY A 63 2.48 -5.25 3.92
CA GLY A 63 2.85 -6.45 3.18
C GLY A 63 4.33 -6.80 3.28
N GLU A 64 5.21 -5.81 3.20
CA GLU A 64 6.66 -6.02 3.40
C GLU A 64 6.96 -6.56 4.80
N ARG A 65 6.39 -5.94 5.84
CA ARG A 65 6.55 -6.39 7.25
C ARG A 65 5.97 -7.79 7.49
N ALA A 66 4.86 -8.12 6.83
CA ALA A 66 4.22 -9.43 6.95
C ALA A 66 5.13 -10.58 6.47
N MET A 67 6.12 -10.30 5.63
CA MET A 67 7.08 -11.31 5.17
C MET A 67 7.93 -11.89 6.31
N GLU A 68 8.19 -11.11 7.37
CA GLU A 68 9.04 -11.55 8.50
C GLU A 68 8.39 -12.68 9.32
N GLY A 69 7.06 -12.79 9.30
CA GLY A 69 6.30 -13.73 10.12
C GLY A 69 5.52 -14.79 9.35
N CYS A 70 5.71 -14.90 8.03
CA CYS A 70 4.93 -15.80 7.19
C CYS A 70 5.76 -16.97 6.63
N PHE A 71 5.09 -18.09 6.38
CA PHE A 71 5.66 -19.32 5.80
C PHE A 71 4.81 -19.86 4.63
N GLY A 72 3.82 -19.09 4.19
CA GLY A 72 2.93 -19.42 3.08
C GLY A 72 1.74 -18.44 2.98
N PRO A 73 0.94 -18.49 1.91
CA PRO A 73 -0.05 -17.44 1.59
C PRO A 73 -1.08 -17.17 2.69
N TYR A 74 -1.54 -18.21 3.39
CA TYR A 74 -2.51 -18.05 4.46
C TYR A 74 -1.89 -17.42 5.72
N SER A 75 -0.68 -17.84 6.10
CA SER A 75 0.07 -17.19 7.20
C SER A 75 0.45 -15.74 6.85
N PHE A 76 0.73 -15.46 5.57
CA PHE A 76 0.96 -14.09 5.08
C PHE A 76 -0.29 -13.24 5.22
N ARG A 77 -1.47 -13.77 4.88
CA ARG A 77 -2.74 -13.07 5.11
C ARG A 77 -2.87 -12.65 6.58
N MET A 78 -2.66 -13.58 7.52
CA MET A 78 -2.74 -13.27 8.95
C MET A 78 -1.72 -12.21 9.36
N ALA A 79 -0.46 -12.39 8.96
CA ALA A 79 0.62 -11.45 9.25
C ALA A 79 0.38 -10.05 8.63
N LEU A 80 -0.26 -9.96 7.46
CA LEU A 80 -0.64 -8.70 6.81
C LEU A 80 -1.69 -7.95 7.64
N PHE A 81 -2.71 -8.62 8.15
CA PHE A 81 -3.70 -8.00 9.04
C PHE A 81 -3.05 -7.49 10.33
N ASP A 82 -2.18 -8.29 10.94
CA ASP A 82 -1.43 -7.88 12.13
C ASP A 82 -0.49 -6.69 11.85
N ALA A 83 0.19 -6.69 10.70
CA ALA A 83 1.07 -5.61 10.29
C ALA A 83 0.28 -4.32 10.04
N MET A 84 -0.88 -4.39 9.39
CA MET A 84 -1.79 -3.26 9.21
C MET A 84 -2.29 -2.70 10.55
N TYR A 85 -2.64 -3.57 11.50
CA TYR A 85 -3.08 -3.14 12.83
C TYR A 85 -1.99 -2.40 13.60
N ARG A 86 -0.73 -2.82 13.47
CA ARG A 86 0.42 -2.22 14.18
C ARG A 86 1.01 -1.01 13.47
N LEU A 87 0.65 -0.76 12.22
CA LEU A 87 1.26 0.29 11.40
C LEU A 87 0.88 1.68 11.93
N GLY A 88 1.86 2.43 12.40
CA GLY A 88 1.69 3.81 12.87
C GLY A 88 2.08 4.86 11.83
N ALA A 89 1.77 6.12 12.13
CA ALA A 89 2.16 7.26 11.26
C ALA A 89 3.69 7.38 11.10
N ALA A 90 4.46 7.14 12.18
CA ALA A 90 5.92 7.19 12.14
C ALA A 90 6.52 6.08 11.25
N ASP A 91 5.91 4.89 11.27
CA ASP A 91 6.29 3.77 10.41
C ASP A 91 6.09 4.12 8.94
N LEU A 92 4.92 4.66 8.62
CA LEU A 92 4.58 5.05 7.26
C LEU A 92 5.51 6.15 6.75
N ALA A 93 5.77 7.18 7.57
CA ALA A 93 6.69 8.26 7.23
C ALA A 93 8.11 7.77 6.93
N ALA A 94 8.59 6.75 7.65
CA ALA A 94 9.92 6.19 7.47
C ALA A 94 10.01 5.15 6.33
N GLY A 95 8.93 4.40 6.08
CA GLY A 95 8.92 3.25 5.17
C GLY A 95 8.23 3.48 3.82
N ALA A 96 7.56 4.62 3.62
CA ALA A 96 6.91 4.94 2.36
C ALA A 96 7.96 5.16 1.24
N LYS A 97 7.80 4.42 0.14
CA LYS A 97 8.66 4.48 -1.05
C LYS A 97 7.89 5.19 -2.17
N VAL A 98 7.74 6.51 -2.03
CA VAL A 98 6.96 7.34 -2.96
C VAL A 98 7.90 8.23 -3.77
N SER A 99 7.72 8.26 -5.09
CA SER A 99 8.44 9.17 -5.98
C SER A 99 7.52 9.79 -7.03
N VAL A 100 8.02 10.82 -7.72
CA VAL A 100 7.40 11.37 -8.93
C VAL A 100 8.13 10.81 -10.15
N PRO A 101 7.45 10.51 -11.27
CA PRO A 101 8.12 10.07 -12.49
C PRO A 101 9.03 11.15 -13.06
N ASP A 102 10.17 10.75 -13.61
CA ASP A 102 11.06 11.68 -14.31
C ASP A 102 10.39 12.25 -15.58
N GLY A 103 10.46 13.57 -15.75
CA GLY A 103 10.00 14.25 -16.98
C GLY A 103 8.52 14.66 -17.02
N LEU A 104 7.85 14.72 -15.85
CA LEU A 104 6.53 15.33 -15.64
C LEU A 104 6.64 16.66 -14.90
#